data_AF-A0A914Q8U7-F1
#
_entry.id   AF-A0A914Q8U7-F1
#
_cell.length_a   1.000
_cell.length_b   1.000
_cell.length_c   1.000
_cell.angle_alpha   90.00
_cell.angle_beta   90.00
_cell.angle_gamma   90.00
#
_symmetry.space_group_name_H-M   'P 1'
#
loop_
_entity.id
_entity.type
_entity.pdbx_description
1 polymer ?
#
loop_
_entity_poly.entity_id
_entity_poly.type
_entity_poly.pdbx_seq_one_letter_code
_entity_poly.pdbx_strand_id
1 'polypeptide(L)'
;MSTANSDAKEILAALENDETLGDDEEEMDESAVKKLCIQLDKKLKKNQEMRVKHAGDPEKFMASEIDLNMAVQEMHAVATQPSLYGKMVEMGIVQIIIHLLAHENTDIVGSSVHLLQELCDIEILSENDESVAT
;
A
#
# COMPACT_ATOMS: atom_id res chain seq x y z
N MET A 1 18.48 18.87 -42.11
CA MET A 1 17.74 17.82 -41.38
C MET A 1 18.74 16.78 -40.88
N SER A 2 19.27 16.92 -39.67
CA SER A 2 20.13 15.87 -39.05
C SER A 2 20.26 16.00 -37.52
N THR A 3 19.35 16.73 -36.86
CA THR A 3 19.41 16.94 -35.40
C THR A 3 18.55 15.91 -34.64
N ALA A 4 17.37 15.56 -35.15
CA ALA A 4 16.43 14.68 -34.45
C ALA A 4 16.91 13.23 -34.17
N ASN A 5 17.89 12.72 -34.93
CA ASN A 5 18.38 11.34 -34.74
C ASN A 5 19.50 11.25 -33.68
N SER A 6 20.13 12.38 -33.33
CA SER A 6 21.12 12.45 -32.25
C SER A 6 20.42 12.48 -30.89
N ASP A 7 19.35 13.27 -30.79
CA ASP A 7 18.55 13.42 -29.57
C ASP A 7 17.88 12.09 -29.17
N ALA A 8 17.33 11.35 -30.13
CA ALA A 8 16.72 10.04 -29.87
C ALA A 8 17.73 9.01 -29.34
N LYS A 9 18.99 9.08 -29.82
CA LYS A 9 20.06 8.16 -29.41
C LYS A 9 20.61 8.52 -28.02
N GLU A 10 20.68 9.80 -27.68
CA GLU A 10 21.02 10.24 -26.32
C GLU A 10 19.91 9.92 -25.32
N ILE A 11 18.64 10.05 -25.70
CA ILE A 11 17.51 9.65 -24.86
C ILE A 11 17.52 8.13 -24.63
N LEU A 12 17.78 7.32 -25.67
CA LEU A 12 17.91 5.86 -25.50
C LEU A 12 19.10 5.49 -24.60
N ALA A 13 20.25 6.14 -24.78
CA ALA A 13 21.44 5.87 -23.97
C ALA A 13 21.30 6.35 -22.51
N ALA A 14 20.47 7.37 -22.26
CA ALA A 14 20.11 7.82 -20.92
C ALA A 14 19.15 6.84 -20.24
N LEU A 15 18.21 6.23 -20.99
CA LEU A 15 17.34 5.17 -20.50
C LEU A 15 18.09 3.85 -20.24
N GLU A 16 19.09 3.52 -21.07
CA GLU A 16 19.91 2.31 -20.89
C GLU A 16 20.97 2.45 -19.76
N ASN A 17 21.42 3.67 -19.43
CA ASN A 17 22.33 3.91 -18.29
C ASN A 17 21.59 4.18 -16.98
N ASP A 18 20.26 4.32 -17.02
CA ASP A 18 19.46 4.36 -15.80
C ASP A 18 19.25 2.92 -15.30
N GLU A 19 20.35 2.28 -14.87
CA GLU A 19 20.35 1.02 -14.13
C GLU A 19 19.61 1.14 -12.77
N THR A 20 18.99 2.29 -12.46
CA THR A 20 18.08 2.47 -11.31
C THR A 20 16.60 2.30 -11.65
N LEU A 21 16.27 2.08 -12.93
CA LEU A 21 14.93 1.65 -13.38
C LEU A 21 14.86 0.14 -13.65
N GLY A 22 15.81 -0.63 -13.10
CA GLY A 22 15.75 -2.09 -13.06
C GLY A 22 15.30 -2.57 -11.69
N ASP A 23 14.17 -3.27 -11.63
CA ASP A 23 13.90 -4.35 -10.68
C ASP A 23 13.96 -4.07 -9.16
N ASP A 24 13.71 -2.83 -8.70
CA ASP A 24 13.26 -2.60 -7.30
C ASP A 24 11.72 -2.65 -7.18
N GLU A 25 11.04 -3.40 -8.06
CA GLU A 25 9.85 -4.12 -7.60
C GLU A 25 10.36 -5.21 -6.67
N GLU A 26 10.59 -4.88 -5.39
CA GLU A 26 10.74 -5.91 -4.35
C GLU A 26 9.52 -6.83 -4.51
N GLU A 27 9.72 -8.02 -5.11
CA GLU A 27 8.67 -9.01 -5.25
C GLU A 27 7.99 -9.12 -3.89
N MET A 28 6.67 -8.83 -3.88
CA MET A 28 5.89 -8.83 -2.65
C MET A 28 6.04 -10.21 -2.01
N ASP A 29 6.80 -10.30 -0.93
CA ASP A 29 7.09 -11.54 -0.21
C ASP A 29 6.42 -11.54 1.17
N GLU A 30 6.43 -12.69 1.85
CA GLU A 30 5.84 -12.81 3.19
C GLU A 30 6.47 -11.83 4.21
N SER A 31 7.75 -11.49 4.03
CA SER A 31 8.48 -10.58 4.91
C SER A 31 8.03 -9.13 4.70
N ALA A 32 7.82 -8.71 3.46
CA ALA A 32 7.31 -7.41 3.04
C ALA A 32 5.88 -7.22 3.54
N VAL A 33 4.99 -8.20 3.31
CA VAL A 33 3.62 -8.17 3.87
C VAL A 33 3.68 -8.03 5.39
N LYS A 34 4.55 -8.77 6.06
CA LYS A 34 4.70 -8.67 7.52
C LYS A 34 5.19 -7.29 7.98
N LYS A 35 6.14 -6.68 7.26
CA LYS A 35 6.59 -5.32 7.55
C LYS A 35 5.46 -4.31 7.39
N LEU A 36 4.72 -4.37 6.28
CA LEU A 36 3.56 -3.51 6.00
C LEU A 36 2.50 -3.63 7.10
N CYS A 37 2.18 -4.87 7.48
CA CYS A 37 1.22 -5.14 8.55
C CYS A 37 1.65 -4.54 9.90
N ILE A 38 2.91 -4.71 10.28
CA ILE A 38 3.47 -4.14 11.52
C ILE A 38 3.50 -2.61 11.45
N GLN A 39 3.81 -2.05 10.30
CA GLN A 39 3.83 -0.60 10.07
C GLN A 39 2.44 -0.01 10.25
N LEU A 40 1.42 -0.58 9.62
CA LEU A 40 0.04 -0.14 9.76
C LEU A 40 -0.43 -0.18 11.22
N ASP A 41 -0.18 -1.28 11.94
CA ASP A 41 -0.54 -1.42 13.36
C ASP A 41 0.16 -0.35 14.23
N LYS A 42 1.46 -0.11 13.99
CA LYS A 42 2.21 0.93 14.71
C LYS A 42 1.63 2.32 14.44
N LYS A 43 1.31 2.64 13.18
CA LYS A 43 0.75 3.95 12.81
C LYS A 43 -0.65 4.14 13.39
N LEU A 44 -1.49 3.10 13.37
CA LEU A 44 -2.82 3.14 13.99
C LEU A 44 -2.70 3.43 15.50
N LYS A 45 -1.88 2.67 16.22
CA LYS A 45 -1.66 2.88 17.65
C LYS A 45 -1.11 4.27 17.95
N LYS A 46 -0.18 4.76 17.11
CA LYS A 46 0.39 6.09 17.27
C LYS A 46 -0.66 7.17 17.08
N ASN A 47 -1.49 7.04 16.04
CA ASN A 47 -2.57 7.98 15.79
C ASN A 47 -3.59 8.00 16.94
N GLN A 48 -4.02 6.83 17.42
CA GLN A 48 -4.92 6.72 18.57
C GLN A 48 -4.32 7.38 19.83
N GLU A 49 -3.04 7.14 20.11
CA GLU A 49 -2.34 7.76 21.22
C GLU A 49 -2.34 9.30 21.10
N MET A 50 -2.06 9.83 19.90
CA MET A 50 -2.05 11.27 19.64
C MET A 50 -3.45 11.88 19.76
N ARG A 51 -4.48 11.18 19.29
CA ARG A 51 -5.89 11.60 19.44
C ARG A 51 -6.33 11.63 20.90
N VAL A 52 -5.89 10.69 21.72
CA VAL A 52 -6.15 10.70 23.17
C VAL A 52 -5.38 11.83 23.86
N LYS A 53 -4.10 12.03 23.51
CA LYS A 53 -3.25 13.07 24.11
C LYS A 53 -3.66 14.50 23.74
N HIS A 54 -4.20 14.68 22.53
CA HIS A 54 -4.52 15.98 21.94
C HIS A 54 -5.98 16.06 21.48
N ALA A 55 -6.91 15.46 22.24
CA ALA A 55 -8.33 15.33 21.88
C ALA A 55 -9.07 16.64 21.54
N GLY A 56 -8.52 17.81 21.92
CA GLY A 56 -9.08 19.13 21.60
C GLY A 56 -8.27 19.93 20.58
N ASP A 57 -7.23 19.34 19.97
CA ASP A 57 -6.31 20.03 19.08
C ASP A 57 -5.97 19.16 17.85
N PRO A 58 -6.84 19.18 16.81
CA PRO A 58 -6.68 18.39 15.59
C PRO A 58 -5.35 18.61 14.87
N GLU A 59 -4.80 19.83 14.91
CA GLU A 59 -3.54 20.16 14.24
C GLU A 59 -2.36 19.33 14.79
N LYS A 60 -2.41 18.96 16.08
CA LYS A 60 -1.34 18.19 16.73
C LYS A 60 -1.31 16.71 16.36
N PHE A 61 -2.43 16.12 15.93
CA PHE A 61 -2.47 14.73 15.48
C PHE A 61 -2.63 14.57 13.97
N MET A 62 -2.84 15.66 13.22
CA MET A 62 -2.93 15.65 11.76
C MET A 62 -1.76 14.95 11.07
N ALA A 63 -0.51 15.22 11.49
CA ALA A 63 0.66 14.54 10.94
C ALA A 63 0.58 13.01 11.13
N SER A 64 0.07 12.55 12.27
CA SER A 64 -0.11 11.12 12.51
C SER A 64 -1.29 10.51 11.75
N GLU A 65 -2.31 11.31 11.37
CA GLU A 65 -3.39 10.87 10.48
C GLU A 65 -2.89 10.71 9.05
N ILE A 66 -2.06 11.64 8.57
CA ILE A 66 -1.43 11.54 7.24
C ILE A 66 -0.56 10.29 7.19
N ASP A 67 0.30 10.08 8.18
CA ASP A 67 1.15 8.89 8.29
C ASP A 67 0.33 7.59 8.31
N LEU A 68 -0.80 7.58 9.03
CA LEU A 68 -1.70 6.42 9.06
C LEU A 68 -2.33 6.18 7.70
N ASN A 69 -2.81 7.24 7.04
CA ASN A 69 -3.41 7.14 5.72
C ASN A 69 -2.40 6.64 4.68
N MET A 70 -1.15 7.12 4.73
CA MET A 70 -0.08 6.63 3.86
C MET A 70 0.19 5.13 4.09
N ALA A 71 0.22 4.67 5.34
CA ALA A 71 0.38 3.25 5.64
C ALA A 71 -0.80 2.40 5.12
N VAL A 72 -2.02 2.94 5.10
CA VAL A 72 -3.16 2.26 4.45
C VAL A 72 -2.96 2.19 2.94
N GLN A 73 -2.45 3.25 2.32
CA GLN A 73 -2.18 3.27 0.88
C GLN A 73 -1.09 2.28 0.48
N GLU A 74 -0.04 2.11 1.28
CA GLU A 74 1.01 1.12 1.04
C GLU A 74 0.48 -0.33 1.09
N MET A 75 -0.63 -0.60 1.80
CA MET A 75 -1.23 -1.93 1.83
C MET A 75 -1.84 -2.36 0.49
N HIS A 76 -2.12 -1.42 -0.42
CA HIS A 76 -2.61 -1.74 -1.77
C HIS A 76 -1.64 -2.61 -2.54
N ALA A 77 -0.34 -2.52 -2.24
CA ALA A 77 0.66 -3.38 -2.86
C ALA A 77 0.42 -4.87 -2.52
N VAL A 78 -0.21 -5.20 -1.40
CA VAL A 78 -0.57 -6.60 -1.07
C VAL A 78 -1.70 -7.11 -1.96
N ALA A 79 -2.57 -6.23 -2.46
CA ALA A 79 -3.71 -6.62 -3.30
C ALA A 79 -3.30 -7.22 -4.64
N THR A 80 -2.07 -6.93 -5.11
CA THR A 80 -1.52 -7.50 -6.34
C THR A 80 -1.04 -8.95 -6.18
N GLN A 81 -0.98 -9.46 -4.93
CA GLN A 81 -0.50 -10.80 -4.63
C GLN A 81 -1.48 -11.57 -3.71
N PRO A 82 -2.57 -12.14 -4.28
CA PRO A 82 -3.61 -12.83 -3.52
C PRO A 82 -3.12 -14.05 -2.73
N SER A 83 -2.04 -14.70 -3.19
CA SER A 83 -1.41 -15.84 -2.52
C SER A 83 -0.96 -15.52 -1.09
N LEU A 84 -0.70 -14.24 -0.78
CA LEU A 84 -0.25 -13.78 0.54
C LEU A 84 -1.38 -13.35 1.48
N TYR A 85 -2.65 -13.39 1.03
CA TYR A 85 -3.79 -13.01 1.87
C TYR A 85 -3.93 -13.89 3.12
N GLY A 86 -3.58 -15.17 3.01
CA GLY A 86 -3.54 -16.08 4.17
C GLY A 86 -2.65 -15.51 5.28
N LYS A 87 -1.49 -14.94 4.92
CA LYS A 87 -0.58 -14.34 5.89
C LYS A 87 -1.13 -13.06 6.50
N MET A 88 -1.77 -12.23 5.68
CA MET A 88 -2.41 -11.00 6.12
C MET A 88 -3.52 -11.28 7.16
N VAL A 89 -4.29 -12.35 6.96
CA VAL A 89 -5.32 -12.80 7.92
C VAL A 89 -4.70 -13.27 9.23
N GLU A 90 -3.62 -14.07 9.18
CA GLU A 90 -2.89 -14.51 10.39
C GLU A 90 -2.37 -13.33 11.23
N MET A 91 -1.97 -12.25 10.57
CA MET A 91 -1.48 -11.04 11.22
C MET A 91 -2.58 -10.15 11.81
N GLY A 92 -3.85 -10.48 11.57
CA GLY A 92 -4.99 -9.74 12.12
C GLY A 92 -5.28 -8.42 11.41
N ILE A 93 -4.79 -8.23 10.19
CA ILE A 93 -5.03 -7.00 9.42
C ILE A 93 -6.50 -6.76 9.14
N VAL A 94 -7.28 -7.81 8.94
CA VAL A 94 -8.73 -7.68 8.74
C VAL A 94 -9.38 -6.91 9.91
N GLN A 95 -8.94 -7.17 11.15
CA GLN A 95 -9.44 -6.44 12.32
C GLN A 95 -9.02 -4.97 12.30
N ILE A 96 -7.80 -4.68 11.86
CA ILE A 96 -7.30 -3.31 11.71
C ILE A 96 -8.12 -2.55 10.66
N ILE A 97 -8.37 -3.14 9.49
CA ILE A 97 -9.18 -2.51 8.44
C ILE A 97 -10.60 -2.22 8.94
N ILE A 98 -11.23 -3.17 9.65
CA ILE A 98 -12.55 -2.96 10.26
C ILE A 98 -12.52 -1.79 11.27
N HIS A 99 -11.47 -1.68 12.08
CA HIS A 99 -11.32 -0.53 12.98
C HIS A 99 -11.17 0.80 12.22
N LEU A 100 -10.46 0.80 11.10
CA LEU A 100 -10.28 2.01 10.28
C LEU A 100 -11.58 2.46 9.59
N LEU A 101 -12.51 1.53 9.30
CA LEU A 101 -13.84 1.89 8.78
C LEU A 101 -14.68 2.69 9.78
N ALA A 102 -14.41 2.55 11.08
CA ALA A 102 -15.08 3.30 12.15
C ALA A 102 -14.33 4.60 12.52
N HIS A 103 -13.32 5.00 11.74
CA HIS A 103 -12.50 6.17 12.03
C HIS A 103 -13.27 7.49 11.81
N GLU A 104 -13.00 8.51 12.63
CA GLU A 104 -13.70 9.80 12.54
C GLU A 104 -13.28 10.63 11.31
N ASN A 105 -12.03 10.47 10.88
CA ASN A 105 -11.52 11.08 9.65
C ASN A 105 -12.01 10.29 8.43
N THR A 106 -12.84 10.93 7.61
CA THR A 106 -13.45 10.35 6.41
C THR A 106 -12.45 9.96 5.33
N ASP A 107 -11.29 10.61 5.26
CA ASP A 107 -10.26 10.28 4.27
C ASP A 107 -9.63 8.90 4.56
N ILE A 108 -9.44 8.59 5.84
CA ILE A 108 -8.96 7.26 6.29
C ILE A 108 -10.02 6.20 6.02
N VAL A 109 -11.29 6.50 6.27
CA VAL A 109 -12.41 5.59 5.96
C VAL A 109 -12.46 5.33 4.45
N GLY A 110 -12.38 6.37 3.63
CA GLY A 110 -12.37 6.25 2.17
C GLY A 110 -11.22 5.39 1.65
N SER A 111 -10.00 5.63 2.15
CA SER A 111 -8.82 4.81 1.81
C SER A 111 -8.99 3.35 2.22
N SER A 112 -9.60 3.09 3.38
CA SER A 112 -9.83 1.72 3.87
C SER A 112 -10.88 0.98 3.04
N VAL A 113 -11.93 1.69 2.57
CA VAL A 113 -12.92 1.13 1.65
C VAL A 113 -12.28 0.82 0.29
N HIS A 114 -11.43 1.72 -0.22
CA HIS A 114 -10.72 1.50 -1.48
C HIS A 114 -9.81 0.26 -1.40
N LEU A 115 -9.06 0.12 -0.31
CA LEU A 115 -8.25 -1.07 -0.06
C LEU A 115 -9.11 -2.34 -0.03
N LEU A 116 -10.27 -2.33 0.63
CA LEU A 116 -11.17 -3.49 0.62
C LEU A 116 -11.70 -3.81 -0.78
N GLN A 117 -11.98 -2.80 -1.59
CA GLN A 117 -12.43 -2.99 -2.96
C GLN A 117 -11.37 -3.73 -3.79
N GLU A 118 -10.11 -3.29 -3.73
CA GLU A 118 -9.02 -3.94 -4.44
C GLU A 118 -8.74 -5.36 -3.91
N LEU A 119 -8.73 -5.54 -2.59
CA LEU A 119 -8.54 -6.86 -1.98
C LEU A 119 -9.64 -7.86 -2.38
N CYS A 120 -10.83 -7.37 -2.72
CA CYS A 120 -11.99 -8.17 -3.09
C CYS A 120 -12.30 -8.11 -4.60
N ASP A 121 -11.37 -7.64 -5.43
CA ASP A 121 -11.58 -7.59 -6.88
C ASP A 121 -11.68 -9.01 -7.45
N ILE A 122 -12.79 -9.27 -8.15
CA ILE A 122 -13.10 -10.59 -8.70
C ILE A 122 -12.11 -10.97 -9.81
N GLU A 123 -11.62 -10.00 -10.59
CA GLU A 123 -10.65 -10.27 -11.67
C GLU A 123 -9.34 -10.77 -11.06
N ILE A 124 -8.82 -10.06 -10.06
CA ILE A 124 -7.61 -10.44 -9.30
C ILE A 124 -7.77 -11.82 -8.65
N LEU A 125 -8.93 -12.10 -8.06
CA LEU A 125 -9.19 -13.39 -7.40
C LEU A 125 -9.34 -14.54 -8.40
N SER A 126 -9.88 -14.28 -9.59
CA SER A 126 -10.12 -15.31 -10.62
C SER A 126 -8.85 -15.75 -11.35
N GLU A 127 -7.92 -14.83 -11.60
CA GLU A 127 -6.62 -15.15 -12.23
C GLU A 127 -5.76 -16.07 -11.34
N ASN A 128 -5.87 -15.93 -10.01
CA ASN A 128 -5.16 -16.79 -9.07
C ASN A 128 -5.73 -18.23 -9.05
N ASP A 129 -7.04 -18.41 -9.22
CA ASP A 129 -7.69 -19.73 -9.25
C ASP A 129 -7.41 -20.51 -10.56
N GLU A 130 -7.26 -19.84 -11.71
CA GLU A 130 -6.91 -20.51 -12.97
C GLU A 130 -5.47 -21.09 -12.97
N SER A 131 -4.55 -20.53 -12.17
CA SER A 131 -3.17 -21.03 -12.06
C SER A 131 -3.04 -22.38 -11.34
N VAL A 132 -4.07 -22.81 -10.61
CA VAL A 132 -4.08 -24.05 -9.82
C VAL A 132 -4.69 -25.23 -10.62
N ALA A 133 -5.23 -24.99 -11.82
CA ALA A 133 -6.03 -25.94 -12.57
C ALA A 133 -5.32 -26.68 -13.73
N THR A 134 -3.99 -26.58 -13.85
CA THR A 134 -3.19 -27.31 -14.86
C THR A 134 -2.12 -28.22 -14.27
#